data_AF-A0A8D8BUE3-F1
#
_entry.id   AF-A0A8D8BUE3-F1
#
_cell.length_a   1.000
_cell.length_b   1.000
_cell.length_c   1.000
_cell.angle_alpha   90.00
_cell.angle_beta   90.00
_cell.angle_gamma   90.00
#
_symmetry.space_group_name_H-M   'P 1'
#
loop_
_entity.id
_entity.type
_entity.pdbx_description
1 polymer ?
#
loop_
_entity_poly.entity_id
_entity_poly.type
_entity_poly.pdbx_seq_one_letter_code
_entity_poly.pdbx_strand_id
1 'polypeptide(L)'
;MQSVFENATFEVAQNWNESSSSSYLHERWNAFLDVVGDNPDHVYVWGLTILTYGWFWLIGAVFLLMDLTGWPAFMRKYKNQPGTNEPPEWAKLKRLVTRVALNQFVYGVPFAYLTYYVRKMTLEMPDIRQLPTIDVFLRDFAICVVTWEMGFYYSHRFLHAGFWYKYIHKVH
;
A
#
# COMPACT_ATOMS: atom_id res chain seq x y z
N MET A 1 -25.16 -28.09 -20.72
CA MET A 1 -25.24 -26.64 -20.48
C MET A 1 -24.08 -26.16 -19.61
N GLN A 2 -23.71 -26.88 -18.54
CA GLN A 2 -22.51 -26.64 -17.72
C GLN A 2 -21.20 -26.59 -18.53
N SER A 3 -21.00 -27.54 -19.46
CA SER A 3 -19.79 -27.62 -20.29
C SER A 3 -19.58 -26.45 -21.27
N VAL A 4 -20.65 -25.79 -21.69
CA VAL A 4 -20.58 -24.65 -22.63
C VAL A 4 -20.15 -23.38 -21.89
N PHE A 5 -20.64 -23.21 -20.65
CA PHE A 5 -20.21 -22.09 -19.80
C PHE A 5 -18.77 -22.25 -19.32
N GLU A 6 -18.35 -23.46 -18.95
CA GLU A 6 -16.95 -23.75 -18.59
C GLU A 6 -15.98 -23.48 -19.74
N ASN A 7 -16.32 -23.93 -20.96
CA ASN A 7 -15.52 -23.66 -22.15
C ASN A 7 -15.47 -22.18 -22.50
N ALA A 8 -16.58 -21.46 -22.42
CA ALA A 8 -16.62 -20.01 -22.70
C ALA A 8 -15.79 -19.22 -21.68
N THR A 9 -15.83 -19.59 -20.39
CA THR A 9 -14.97 -18.96 -19.38
C THR A 9 -13.49 -19.26 -19.59
N PHE A 10 -13.16 -20.47 -20.05
CA PHE A 10 -11.80 -20.88 -20.34
C PHE A 10 -11.24 -20.19 -21.60
N GLU A 11 -12.02 -20.08 -22.67
CA GLU A 11 -11.65 -19.38 -23.90
C GLU A 11 -11.51 -17.87 -23.67
N VAL A 12 -12.37 -17.26 -22.86
CA VAL A 12 -12.20 -15.87 -22.45
C VAL A 12 -10.94 -15.72 -21.60
N ALA A 13 -10.68 -16.61 -20.63
CA ALA A 13 -9.44 -16.53 -19.85
C ALA A 13 -8.18 -16.66 -20.73
N GLN A 14 -8.16 -17.57 -21.71
CA GLN A 14 -7.02 -17.73 -22.63
C GLN A 14 -6.83 -16.53 -23.56
N ASN A 15 -7.89 -16.07 -24.24
CA ASN A 15 -7.80 -14.97 -25.20
C ASN A 15 -7.36 -13.64 -24.55
N TRP A 16 -7.64 -13.45 -23.26
CA TRP A 16 -7.20 -12.27 -22.52
C TRP A 16 -5.78 -12.40 -21.97
N ASN A 17 -5.35 -13.61 -21.65
CA ASN A 17 -3.96 -13.88 -21.25
C ASN A 17 -2.98 -13.63 -22.40
N GLU A 18 -3.42 -13.89 -23.64
CA GLU A 18 -2.71 -13.59 -24.89
C GLU A 18 -2.85 -12.14 -25.38
N SER A 19 -3.54 -11.27 -24.64
CA SER A 19 -3.71 -9.88 -25.03
C SER A 19 -2.37 -9.14 -25.04
N SER A 20 -2.12 -8.29 -26.04
CA SER A 20 -0.85 -7.59 -26.21
C SER A 20 -0.47 -6.68 -25.03
N SER A 21 -1.45 -6.26 -24.22
CA SER A 21 -1.21 -5.55 -22.97
C SER A 21 -0.69 -6.46 -21.85
N SER A 22 -1.15 -7.71 -21.79
CA SER A 22 -0.63 -8.72 -20.84
C SER A 22 0.84 -9.01 -21.14
N SER A 23 1.19 -9.21 -22.41
CA SER A 23 2.57 -9.44 -22.84
C SER A 23 3.47 -8.21 -22.59
N TYR A 24 2.99 -7.00 -22.89
CA TYR A 24 3.74 -5.78 -22.64
C TYR A 24 4.01 -5.55 -21.14
N LEU A 25 3.01 -5.73 -20.28
CA LEU A 25 3.18 -5.59 -18.83
C LEU A 25 4.16 -6.62 -18.29
N HIS A 26 4.09 -7.85 -18.79
CA HIS A 26 5.01 -8.92 -18.45
C HIS A 26 6.46 -8.58 -18.86
N GLU A 27 6.67 -8.09 -20.08
CA GLU A 27 7.98 -7.63 -20.55
C GLU A 27 8.52 -6.47 -19.71
N ARG A 28 7.68 -5.48 -19.39
CA ARG A 28 8.08 -4.33 -18.54
C ARG A 28 8.42 -4.75 -17.12
N TRP A 29 7.66 -5.69 -16.57
CA TRP A 29 7.90 -6.24 -15.25
C TRP A 29 9.23 -7.01 -15.21
N ASN A 30 9.49 -7.87 -16.19
CA ASN A 30 10.76 -8.57 -16.31
C ASN A 30 11.94 -7.60 -16.50
N ALA A 31 11.82 -6.61 -17.38
CA ALA A 31 12.85 -5.59 -17.57
C ALA A 31 13.13 -4.79 -16.29
N PHE A 32 12.11 -4.55 -15.45
CA PHE A 32 12.29 -3.96 -14.13
C PHE A 32 13.06 -4.91 -13.20
N LEU A 33 12.65 -6.18 -13.10
CA LEU A 33 13.32 -7.19 -12.27
C LEU A 33 14.76 -7.45 -12.71
N ASP A 34 15.07 -7.32 -14.00
CA ASP A 34 16.44 -7.43 -14.51
C ASP A 34 17.35 -6.29 -14.00
N VAL A 35 16.77 -5.16 -13.61
CA VAL A 35 17.50 -4.02 -13.02
C VAL A 35 17.56 -4.12 -11.49
N VAL A 36 16.43 -4.44 -10.83
CA VAL A 36 16.35 -4.41 -9.36
C VAL A 36 16.66 -5.75 -8.68
N GLY A 37 16.72 -6.83 -9.46
CA GLY A 37 16.85 -8.20 -8.98
C GLY A 37 15.50 -8.90 -8.79
N ASP A 38 15.49 -10.21 -8.98
CA ASP A 38 14.31 -11.09 -8.87
C ASP A 38 14.28 -11.89 -7.55
N ASN A 39 15.07 -11.49 -6.54
CA ASN A 39 14.97 -12.07 -5.21
C ASN A 39 13.64 -11.63 -4.55
N PRO A 40 12.70 -12.56 -4.28
CA PRO A 40 11.39 -12.21 -3.75
C PRO A 40 11.45 -11.52 -2.39
N ASP A 41 12.42 -11.87 -1.55
CA ASP A 41 12.60 -11.27 -0.22
C ASP A 41 12.93 -9.77 -0.34
N HIS A 42 13.72 -9.40 -1.36
CA HIS A 42 14.07 -8.00 -1.60
C HIS A 42 12.90 -7.22 -2.20
N VAL A 43 12.23 -7.76 -3.20
CA VAL A 43 11.14 -7.05 -3.89
C VAL A 43 9.92 -6.90 -2.97
N TYR A 44 9.48 -7.99 -2.33
CA TYR A 44 8.26 -7.97 -1.51
C TYR A 44 8.43 -7.24 -0.17
N VAL A 45 9.61 -7.30 0.47
CA VAL A 45 9.81 -6.58 1.73
C VAL A 45 10.30 -5.17 1.45
N TRP A 46 11.47 -5.03 0.84
CA TRP A 46 12.13 -3.72 0.72
C TRP A 46 11.55 -2.88 -0.40
N GLY A 47 11.30 -3.47 -1.58
CA GLY A 47 10.69 -2.78 -2.70
C GLY A 47 9.33 -2.18 -2.35
N LEU A 48 8.42 -3.00 -1.80
CA LEU A 48 7.10 -2.53 -1.36
C LEU A 48 7.18 -1.54 -0.19
N THR A 49 8.09 -1.72 0.77
CA THR A 49 8.28 -0.77 1.88
C THR A 49 8.74 0.59 1.37
N ILE A 50 9.74 0.64 0.50
CA ILE A 50 10.26 1.87 -0.09
C ILE A 50 9.18 2.58 -0.90
N LEU A 51 8.44 1.84 -1.73
CA LEU A 51 7.35 2.39 -2.52
C LEU A 51 6.27 2.99 -1.61
N THR A 52 5.83 2.24 -0.59
CA THR A 52 4.77 2.66 0.34
C THR A 52 5.19 3.90 1.14
N TYR A 53 6.37 3.89 1.74
CA TYR A 53 6.84 5.02 2.55
C TYR A 53 7.23 6.22 1.68
N GLY A 54 7.81 5.98 0.51
CA GLY A 54 8.11 7.02 -0.46
C GLY A 54 6.84 7.77 -0.87
N TRP A 55 5.77 7.04 -1.19
CA TRP A 55 4.49 7.66 -1.52
C TRP A 55 3.87 8.42 -0.33
N PHE A 56 3.92 7.83 0.87
CA PHE A 56 3.47 8.49 2.09
C PHE A 56 4.19 9.84 2.32
N TRP A 57 5.52 9.85 2.26
CA TRP A 57 6.32 11.06 2.50
C TRP A 57 6.16 12.07 1.37
N LEU A 58 6.06 11.63 0.12
CA LEU A 58 5.85 12.51 -1.03
C LEU A 58 4.52 13.27 -0.91
N ILE A 59 3.42 12.54 -0.73
CA ILE A 59 2.09 13.14 -0.62
C ILE A 59 1.96 13.94 0.68
N GLY A 60 2.47 13.41 1.80
CA GLY A 60 2.51 14.11 3.08
C GLY A 60 3.30 15.41 3.02
N ALA A 61 4.43 15.43 2.29
CA ALA A 61 5.23 16.63 2.09
C ALA A 61 4.48 17.70 1.28
N VAL A 62 3.68 17.32 0.28
CA VAL A 62 2.83 18.27 -0.45
C VAL A 62 1.82 18.95 0.48
N PHE A 63 1.15 18.19 1.35
CA PHE A 63 0.24 18.76 2.34
C PHE A 63 0.96 19.63 3.37
N LEU A 64 2.09 19.16 3.89
CA LEU A 64 2.89 19.92 4.85
C LEU A 64 3.45 21.21 4.24
N LEU A 65 3.84 21.20 2.96
CA LEU A 65 4.30 22.38 2.26
C LEU A 65 3.20 23.43 2.16
N MET A 66 1.96 23.01 1.88
CA MET A 66 0.80 23.91 1.88
C MET A 66 0.54 24.51 3.28
N ASP A 67 0.76 23.75 4.35
CA ASP A 67 0.58 24.22 5.73
C ASP A 67 1.71 25.15 6.21
N LEU A 68 2.92 24.95 5.70
CA LEU A 68 4.08 25.81 5.98
C LEU A 68 4.05 27.12 5.20
N THR A 69 3.63 27.07 3.93
CA THR A 69 3.77 28.20 2.99
C THR A 69 2.46 28.92 2.70
N GLY A 70 1.32 28.30 2.96
CA GLY A 70 0.02 28.79 2.52
C GLY A 70 -0.21 28.71 1.00
N TRP A 71 0.69 28.09 0.24
CA TRP A 71 0.59 27.98 -1.21
C TRP A 71 0.22 26.56 -1.66
N PRO A 72 -0.60 26.40 -2.72
CA PRO A 72 -1.29 27.45 -3.46
C PRO A 72 -2.61 27.89 -2.78
N ALA A 73 -2.84 29.20 -2.76
CA ALA A 73 -3.96 29.79 -2.03
C ALA A 73 -5.33 29.27 -2.48
N PHE A 74 -5.50 28.95 -3.77
CA PHE A 74 -6.77 28.44 -4.30
C PHE A 74 -7.16 27.05 -3.75
N MET A 75 -6.20 26.25 -3.29
CA MET A 75 -6.47 24.93 -2.71
C MET A 75 -6.87 25.00 -1.24
N ARG A 76 -6.55 26.09 -0.54
CA ARG A 76 -6.80 26.23 0.90
C ARG A 76 -8.28 26.13 1.27
N LYS A 77 -9.19 26.52 0.36
CA LYS A 77 -10.64 26.41 0.56
C LYS A 77 -11.13 24.95 0.69
N TYR A 78 -10.32 23.96 0.30
CA TYR A 78 -10.63 22.54 0.41
C TYR A 78 -10.04 21.90 1.67
N LYS A 79 -9.37 22.66 2.55
CA LYS A 79 -8.86 22.12 3.80
C LYS A 79 -10.00 21.74 4.74
N ASN A 80 -9.90 20.54 5.31
CA ASN A 80 -10.86 20.05 6.31
C ASN A 80 -10.73 20.77 7.67
N GLN A 81 -9.55 21.27 8.04
CA GLN A 81 -9.28 21.93 9.32
C GLN A 81 -8.51 23.25 9.11
N PRO A 82 -9.15 24.30 8.57
CA PRO A 82 -8.48 25.56 8.29
C PRO A 82 -8.00 26.25 9.57
N GLY A 83 -6.75 26.74 9.57
CA GLY A 83 -6.18 27.54 10.68
C GLY A 83 -5.64 26.70 11.85
N THR A 84 -5.71 25.37 11.76
CA THR A 84 -5.15 24.48 12.78
C THR A 84 -3.72 24.10 12.40
N ASN A 85 -2.74 24.45 13.24
CA ASN A 85 -1.30 24.19 13.03
C ASN A 85 -0.74 24.80 11.72
N GLU A 86 -1.09 26.05 11.39
CA GLU A 86 -0.62 26.75 10.19
C GLU A 86 -0.03 28.13 10.53
N PRO A 87 1.29 28.34 10.44
CA PRO A 87 2.32 27.30 10.23
C PRO A 87 2.51 26.44 11.49
N PRO A 88 2.90 25.17 11.34
CA PRO A 88 3.20 24.33 12.49
C PRO A 88 4.45 24.85 13.21
N GLU A 89 4.41 24.86 14.54
CA GLU A 89 5.58 25.15 15.36
C GLU A 89 6.69 24.13 15.07
N TRP A 90 7.92 24.61 14.86
CA TRP A 90 9.05 23.76 14.47
C TRP A 90 9.32 22.60 15.43
N ALA A 91 9.17 22.82 16.74
CA ALA A 91 9.32 21.77 17.75
C ALA A 91 8.26 20.66 17.61
N LYS A 92 7.02 21.04 17.29
CA LYS A 92 5.92 20.09 17.04
C LYS A 92 6.14 19.33 15.74
N LEU A 93 6.60 20.00 14.69
CA LEU A 93 6.91 19.36 13.41
C LEU A 93 8.04 18.34 13.54
N LYS A 94 9.14 18.69 14.21
CA LYS A 94 10.22 17.74 14.52
C LYS A 94 9.70 16.52 15.25
N ARG A 95 8.89 16.73 16.30
CA ARG A 95 8.30 15.64 17.08
C ARG A 95 7.40 14.75 16.23
N LEU A 96 6.59 15.33 15.34
CA LEU A 96 5.74 14.60 14.40
C LEU A 96 6.59 13.73 13.47
N VAL A 97 7.56 14.33 12.77
CA VAL A 97 8.43 13.62 11.83
C VAL A 97 9.19 12.48 12.53
N THR A 98 9.74 12.73 13.72
CA THR A 98 10.42 11.69 14.52
C THR A 98 9.47 10.56 14.89
N ARG A 99 8.25 10.86 15.35
CA ARG A 99 7.26 9.81 15.69
C ARG A 99 6.87 8.98 14.47
N VAL A 100 6.64 9.61 13.33
CA VAL A 100 6.31 8.91 12.07
C VAL A 100 7.46 8.01 11.63
N ALA A 101 8.69 8.51 11.66
CA ALA A 101 9.87 7.73 11.33
C ALA A 101 10.04 6.54 12.29
N LEU A 102 9.88 6.74 13.60
CA LEU A 102 9.92 5.64 14.56
C LEU A 102 8.82 4.61 14.30
N ASN A 103 7.59 5.05 14.03
CA ASN A 103 6.48 4.16 13.68
C ASN A 103 6.80 3.31 12.45
N GLN A 104 7.36 3.91 11.41
CA GLN A 104 7.72 3.22 10.18
C GLN A 104 8.91 2.27 10.36
N PHE A 105 10.02 2.71 10.95
CA PHE A 105 11.25 1.90 11.01
C PHE A 105 11.28 0.90 12.17
N VAL A 106 10.71 1.24 13.34
CA VAL A 106 10.76 0.38 14.53
C VAL A 106 9.60 -0.61 14.55
N TYR A 107 8.43 -0.23 14.03
CA TYR A 107 7.25 -1.09 14.04
C TYR A 107 6.87 -1.56 12.64
N GLY A 108 6.81 -0.65 11.67
CA GLY A 108 6.38 -0.95 10.31
C GLY A 108 7.29 -1.95 9.58
N VAL A 109 8.60 -1.70 9.53
CA VAL A 109 9.56 -2.59 8.85
C VAL A 109 9.62 -3.97 9.51
N PRO A 110 9.76 -4.11 10.85
CA PRO A 110 9.71 -5.44 11.46
C PRO A 110 8.38 -6.17 11.24
N PHE A 111 7.25 -5.45 11.22
CA PHE A 111 5.95 -6.04 10.93
C PHE A 111 5.84 -6.52 9.47
N ALA A 112 6.33 -5.73 8.51
CA ALA A 112 6.40 -6.14 7.10
C ALA A 112 7.28 -7.39 6.91
N TYR A 113 8.44 -7.42 7.58
CA TYR A 113 9.31 -8.60 7.58
C TYR A 113 8.61 -9.81 8.19
N LEU A 114 8.04 -9.67 9.39
CA LEU A 114 7.34 -10.75 10.08
C LEU A 114 6.20 -11.34 9.22
N THR A 115 5.33 -10.49 8.68
CA THR A 115 4.20 -10.92 7.86
C THR A 115 4.64 -11.63 6.58
N TYR A 116 5.70 -11.13 5.93
CA TYR A 116 6.31 -11.79 4.78
C TYR A 116 6.84 -13.19 5.12
N TYR A 117 7.63 -13.33 6.18
CA TYR A 117 8.20 -14.63 6.56
C TYR A 117 7.14 -15.61 7.05
N VAL A 118 6.13 -15.15 7.77
CA VAL A 118 4.97 -15.99 8.13
C VAL A 118 4.28 -16.51 6.88
N ARG A 119 4.06 -15.67 5.86
CA ARG A 119 3.50 -16.10 4.58
C ARG A 119 4.40 -17.12 3.88
N LYS A 120 5.69 -16.83 3.76
CA LYS A 120 6.69 -17.70 3.11
C LYS A 120 6.82 -19.06 3.80
N MET A 121 6.63 -19.14 5.12
CA MET A 121 6.68 -20.40 5.87
C MET A 121 5.39 -21.21 5.79
N THR A 122 4.24 -20.56 5.54
CA THR A 122 2.93 -21.21 5.58
C THR A 122 2.39 -21.56 4.20
N LEU A 123 2.85 -20.89 3.14
CA LEU A 123 2.36 -21.03 1.78
C LEU A 123 3.51 -20.96 0.79
N GLU A 124 3.34 -21.63 -0.34
CA GLU A 124 4.26 -21.52 -1.47
C GLU A 124 4.25 -20.09 -2.03
N MET A 125 5.44 -19.56 -2.28
CA MET A 125 5.62 -18.23 -2.85
C MET A 125 5.49 -18.32 -4.37
N PRO A 126 4.68 -17.46 -5.02
CA PRO A 126 4.57 -17.46 -6.47
C PRO A 126 5.90 -17.04 -7.11
N ASP A 127 6.16 -17.53 -8.32
CA ASP A 127 7.27 -17.05 -9.14
C ASP A 127 7.06 -15.55 -9.41
N ILE A 128 8.02 -14.74 -8.97
CA ILE A 128 7.95 -13.30 -9.09
C ILE A 128 7.98 -12.83 -10.54
N ARG A 129 8.57 -13.60 -11.47
CA ARG A 129 8.59 -13.23 -12.89
C ARG A 129 7.27 -13.52 -13.58
N GLN A 130 6.44 -14.38 -13.00
CA GLN A 130 5.13 -14.71 -13.56
C GLN A 130 4.06 -13.79 -13.00
N LEU A 131 3.57 -12.87 -13.84
CA LEU A 131 2.41 -12.05 -13.48
C LEU A 131 1.14 -12.91 -13.38
N PRO A 132 0.23 -12.61 -12.44
CA PRO A 132 -1.07 -13.26 -12.40
C PRO A 132 -1.88 -12.90 -13.64
N THR A 133 -2.80 -13.78 -14.02
CA THR A 133 -3.82 -13.47 -15.02
C THR A 133 -4.73 -12.34 -14.52
N ILE A 134 -5.38 -11.63 -15.44
CA ILE A 134 -6.23 -10.46 -15.10
C ILE A 134 -7.38 -10.85 -14.16
N ASP A 135 -7.98 -12.02 -14.34
CA ASP A 135 -9.07 -12.52 -13.49
C ASP A 135 -8.58 -12.80 -12.06
N VAL A 136 -7.39 -13.39 -11.91
CA VAL A 136 -6.75 -13.61 -10.60
C VAL A 136 -6.44 -12.28 -9.94
N PHE A 137 -5.87 -11.32 -10.69
CA PHE A 137 -5.61 -9.98 -10.20
C PHE A 137 -6.88 -9.29 -9.72
N LEU A 138 -7.95 -9.28 -10.53
CA LEU A 138 -9.21 -8.62 -10.18
C LEU A 138 -9.89 -9.25 -8.96
N ARG A 139 -9.90 -10.59 -8.89
CA ARG A 139 -10.41 -11.33 -7.73
C ARG A 139 -9.64 -10.97 -6.46
N ASP A 140 -8.32 -11.06 -6.51
CA ASP A 140 -7.46 -10.84 -5.34
C ASP A 140 -7.49 -9.37 -4.92
N PHE A 141 -7.53 -8.44 -5.89
CA PHE A 141 -7.73 -7.03 -5.62
C PHE A 141 -9.06 -6.75 -4.92
N ALA A 142 -10.17 -7.33 -5.40
CA ALA A 142 -11.47 -7.18 -4.76
C ALA A 142 -11.48 -7.74 -3.32
N ILE A 143 -10.89 -8.92 -3.11
CA ILE A 143 -10.74 -9.52 -1.78
C ILE A 143 -9.89 -8.62 -0.88
N CYS A 144 -8.77 -8.09 -1.38
CA CYS A 144 -7.91 -7.17 -0.65
C CYS A 144 -8.65 -5.90 -0.25
N VAL A 145 -9.44 -5.28 -1.14
CA VAL A 145 -10.24 -4.09 -0.83
C VAL A 145 -11.26 -4.40 0.28
N VAL A 146 -12.05 -5.47 0.13
CA VAL A 146 -13.05 -5.84 1.16
C VAL A 146 -12.39 -6.13 2.51
N THR A 147 -11.29 -6.90 2.50
CA THR A 147 -10.55 -7.26 3.71
C THR A 147 -9.93 -6.02 4.35
N TRP A 148 -9.41 -5.09 3.54
CA TRP A 148 -8.88 -3.82 4.00
C TRP A 148 -9.95 -2.97 4.68
N GLU A 149 -11.11 -2.78 4.05
CA GLU A 149 -12.21 -2.00 4.61
C GLU A 149 -12.69 -2.58 5.95
N MET A 150 -12.87 -3.90 6.02
CA MET A 150 -13.26 -4.59 7.25
C MET A 150 -12.17 -4.47 8.33
N GLY A 151 -10.93 -4.80 7.98
CA GLY A 151 -9.79 -4.76 8.89
C GLY A 151 -9.55 -3.36 9.44
N PHE A 152 -9.60 -2.35 8.57
CA PHE A 152 -9.48 -0.95 8.95
C PHE A 152 -10.61 -0.53 9.90
N TYR A 153 -11.87 -0.80 9.56
CA TYR A 153 -13.00 -0.41 10.40
C TYR A 153 -12.90 -1.00 11.81
N TYR A 154 -12.66 -2.31 11.93
CA TYR A 154 -12.62 -2.97 13.23
C TYR A 154 -11.35 -2.66 14.02
N SER A 155 -10.19 -2.56 13.36
CA SER A 155 -8.96 -2.14 14.04
C SER A 155 -9.08 -0.70 14.53
N HIS A 156 -9.60 0.21 13.72
CA HIS A 156 -9.84 1.59 14.12
C HIS A 156 -10.82 1.67 15.31
N ARG A 157 -11.97 0.97 15.23
CA ARG A 157 -12.94 0.91 16.33
C ARG A 157 -12.33 0.34 17.60
N PHE A 158 -11.51 -0.70 17.49
CA PHE A 158 -10.79 -1.27 18.62
C PHE A 158 -9.79 -0.28 19.22
N LEU A 159 -9.05 0.44 18.38
CA LEU A 159 -8.11 1.46 18.82
C LEU A 159 -8.79 2.66 19.50
N HIS A 160 -10.08 2.90 19.24
CA HIS A 160 -10.90 3.86 20.00
C HIS A 160 -11.34 3.37 21.39
N ALA A 161 -11.06 2.11 21.75
CA ALA A 161 -11.45 1.59 23.06
C ALA A 161 -10.44 2.00 24.15
N GLY A 162 -10.93 2.63 25.22
CA GLY A 162 -10.28 2.81 26.53
C GLY A 162 -8.75 2.96 26.50
N PHE A 163 -8.05 1.89 26.87
CA PHE A 163 -6.58 1.83 26.93
C PHE A 163 -5.93 2.18 25.59
N TRP A 164 -6.37 1.53 24.50
CA TRP A 164 -5.79 1.71 23.17
C TRP A 164 -5.99 3.12 22.64
N TYR A 165 -7.09 3.77 23.01
CA TYR A 165 -7.34 5.15 22.62
C TYR A 165 -6.29 6.09 23.20
N LYS A 166 -6.03 6.01 24.50
CA LYS A 166 -5.11 6.92 25.19
C LYS A 166 -3.67 6.79 24.69
N TYR A 167 -3.22 5.56 24.43
CA TYR A 167 -1.80 5.27 24.17
C TYR A 167 -1.44 5.12 22.70
N ILE A 168 -2.40 4.76 21.83
CA ILE A 168 -2.17 4.57 20.40
C ILE A 168 -3.00 5.56 19.60
N HIS A 169 -4.33 5.47 19.65
CA HIS A 169 -5.18 6.21 18.71
C HIS A 169 -5.10 7.72 18.85
N LYS A 170 -5.05 8.25 20.08
CA LYS A 170 -4.92 9.69 20.33
C LYS A 170 -3.54 10.24 19.97
N VAL A 171 -2.53 9.38 19.89
CA VAL A 171 -1.15 9.75 19.54
C VAL A 171 -0.96 9.78 18.02
N HIS A 172 -1.64 8.86 17.32
CA HIS A 172 -1.75 8.83 15.86
C HIS A 172 -2.48 10.08 15.36
#